data_AF-A0A7S0VDQ9-F1
#
_entry.id   AF-A0A7S0VDQ9-F1
#
_cell.length_a   1.000
_cell.length_b   1.000
_cell.length_c   1.000
_cell.angle_alpha   90.00
_cell.angle_beta   90.00
_cell.angle_gamma   90.00
#
_symmetry.space_group_name_H-M   'P 1'
#
loop_
_entity.id
_entity.type
_entity.pdbx_description
1 polymer ?
#
loop_
_entity_poly.entity_id
_entity_poly.type
_entity_poly.pdbx_seq_one_letter_code
_entity_poly.pdbx_strand_id
1 'polypeptide(L)'
;GGGFTIVRIFRITRIFRIIGLVFKLGKYSSGAKVIGKTLLDSQRELLVLGVVFIMAVILCASLMFYCETPDLGTLSDSEFDSVVSGMYWAVVTVTTVGYGDMTPITDCGEAAACFAAIVGIFCIALPLSVITTKFQDRYKHMLEELKVEEDRRAYLASKREIGE
;
A
#
# COMPACT_ATOMS: atom_id res chain seq x y z
N GLY A 1 38.62 10.99 -3.05
CA GLY A 1 38.10 9.63 -3.30
C GLY A 1 36.97 9.65 -4.33
N GLY A 2 37.30 9.64 -5.63
CA GLY A 2 36.30 9.68 -6.72
C GLY A 2 35.77 8.32 -7.18
N GLY A 3 36.48 7.22 -6.88
CA GLY A 3 36.08 5.86 -7.29
C GLY A 3 34.79 5.36 -6.62
N PHE A 4 34.53 5.77 -5.38
CA PHE A 4 33.33 5.36 -4.63
C PHE A 4 32.04 5.96 -5.22
N THR A 5 32.13 7.17 -5.78
CA THR A 5 31.00 7.85 -6.40
C THR A 5 30.60 7.20 -7.73
N ILE A 6 31.58 6.76 -8.53
CA ILE A 6 31.34 6.12 -9.84
C ILE A 6 30.64 4.76 -9.66
N VAL A 7 31.04 3.96 -8.67
CA VAL A 7 30.38 2.68 -8.37
C VAL A 7 28.94 2.87 -7.86
N ARG A 8 28.69 3.90 -7.03
CA ARG A 8 27.32 4.27 -6.60
C ARG A 8 26.44 4.67 -7.79
N ILE A 9 26.95 5.49 -8.71
CA ILE A 9 26.23 5.94 -9.90
C ILE A 9 25.90 4.74 -10.82
N PHE A 10 26.81 3.80 -11.00
CA PHE A 10 26.55 2.58 -11.78
C PHE A 10 25.52 1.63 -11.12
N ARG A 11 25.45 1.59 -9.78
CA ARG A 11 24.38 0.86 -9.06
C ARG A 11 23.00 1.49 -9.28
N ILE A 12 22.94 2.82 -9.29
CA ILE A 12 21.71 3.58 -9.46
C ILE A 12 21.14 3.41 -10.88
N THR A 13 21.97 3.40 -11.93
CA THR A 13 21.51 3.16 -13.31
C THR A 13 20.90 1.76 -13.51
N ARG A 14 21.39 0.75 -12.79
CA ARG A 14 20.79 -0.60 -12.73
C ARG A 14 19.38 -0.59 -12.14
N ILE A 15 19.17 0.13 -11.04
CA ILE A 15 17.84 0.26 -10.39
C ILE A 15 16.86 0.99 -11.31
N PHE A 16 17.28 2.10 -11.93
CA PHE A 16 16.46 2.81 -12.92
C PHE A 16 16.09 1.93 -14.12
N ARG A 17 16.99 1.04 -14.56
CA ARG A 17 16.66 0.05 -15.60
C ARG A 17 15.66 -0.98 -15.14
N ILE A 18 15.75 -1.50 -13.91
CA ILE A 18 14.80 -2.48 -13.38
C ILE A 18 13.42 -1.84 -13.23
N ILE A 19 13.34 -0.65 -12.64
CA ILE A 19 12.09 0.12 -12.52
C ILE A 19 11.52 0.40 -13.92
N GLY A 20 12.36 0.84 -14.86
CA GLY A 20 11.97 1.06 -16.25
C GLY A 20 11.53 -0.21 -16.97
N LEU A 21 12.15 -1.36 -16.70
CA LEU A 21 11.78 -2.67 -17.25
C LEU A 21 10.43 -3.14 -16.68
N VAL A 22 10.21 -3.00 -15.38
CA VAL A 22 8.93 -3.30 -14.71
C VAL A 22 7.82 -2.41 -15.28
N PHE A 23 8.09 -1.12 -15.45
CA PHE A 23 7.14 -0.18 -16.07
C PHE A 23 6.89 -0.51 -17.56
N LYS A 24 7.93 -0.96 -18.29
CA LYS A 24 7.84 -1.37 -19.71
C LYS A 24 7.07 -2.68 -19.88
N LEU A 25 7.23 -3.64 -18.97
CA LEU A 25 6.45 -4.88 -18.91
C LEU A 25 5.00 -4.62 -18.48
N GLY A 26 4.78 -3.68 -17.56
CA GLY A 26 3.44 -3.23 -17.16
C GLY A 26 2.66 -2.53 -18.27
N LYS A 27 3.34 -1.91 -19.25
CA LYS A 27 2.69 -1.39 -20.47
C LYS A 27 2.22 -2.48 -21.44
N TYR A 28 2.79 -3.69 -21.35
CA TYR A 28 2.51 -4.81 -22.25
C TYR A 28 1.47 -5.80 -21.70
N SER A 29 1.22 -5.80 -20.38
CA SER A 29 0.12 -6.58 -19.82
C SER A 29 -1.15 -5.71 -19.74
N SER A 30 -2.21 -6.12 -20.44
CA SER A 30 -3.53 -5.46 -20.35
C SER A 30 -3.99 -5.33 -18.90
N GLY A 31 -3.63 -6.27 -18.03
CA GLY A 31 -3.93 -6.24 -16.59
C GLY A 31 -3.29 -5.08 -15.82
N ALA A 32 -1.99 -4.79 -16.02
CA ALA A 32 -1.32 -3.69 -15.31
C ALA A 32 -1.82 -2.32 -15.76
N LYS A 33 -2.21 -2.18 -17.02
CA LYS A 33 -2.85 -0.95 -17.55
C LYS A 33 -4.24 -0.71 -16.95
N VAL A 34 -5.02 -1.78 -16.73
CA VAL A 34 -6.31 -1.71 -16.03
C VAL A 34 -6.11 -1.29 -14.57
N ILE A 35 -5.19 -1.93 -13.84
CA ILE A 35 -4.89 -1.58 -12.45
C ILE A 35 -4.42 -0.12 -12.35
N GLY A 36 -3.48 0.31 -13.21
CA GLY A 36 -2.98 1.69 -13.21
C GLY A 36 -4.06 2.72 -13.50
N LYS A 37 -4.97 2.45 -14.44
CA LYS A 37 -6.09 3.35 -14.76
C LYS A 37 -7.13 3.39 -13.64
N THR A 38 -7.45 2.24 -13.03
CA THR A 38 -8.37 2.16 -11.89
C THR A 38 -7.82 2.89 -10.65
N LEU A 39 -6.50 2.83 -10.40
CA LEU A 39 -5.85 3.58 -9.32
C LEU A 39 -5.89 5.10 -9.54
N LEU A 40 -5.65 5.55 -10.77
CA LEU A 40 -5.72 6.98 -11.13
C LEU A 40 -7.17 7.50 -11.07
N ASP A 41 -8.14 6.73 -11.56
CA ASP A 41 -9.56 7.09 -11.51
C ASP A 41 -10.08 7.11 -10.05
N SER A 42 -9.53 6.26 -9.17
CA SER A 42 -9.90 6.17 -7.74
C SER A 42 -8.94 6.91 -6.81
N GLN A 43 -8.09 7.79 -7.34
CA GLN A 43 -7.00 8.45 -6.59
C GLN A 43 -7.51 9.19 -5.35
N ARG A 44 -8.72 9.76 -5.40
CA ARG A 44 -9.30 10.51 -4.27
C ARG A 44 -9.64 9.60 -3.09
N GLU A 45 -10.12 8.39 -3.36
CA GLU A 45 -10.47 7.40 -2.32
C GLU A 45 -9.19 6.81 -1.70
N LEU A 46 -8.20 6.49 -2.54
CA LEU A 46 -6.87 6.07 -2.09
C LEU A 46 -6.15 7.14 -1.27
N LEU A 47 -6.28 8.42 -1.64
CA LEU A 47 -5.69 9.53 -0.89
C LEU A 47 -6.29 9.68 0.51
N VAL A 48 -7.63 9.63 0.63
CA VAL A 48 -8.30 9.71 1.94
C VAL A 48 -7.82 8.58 2.85
N LEU A 49 -7.72 7.38 2.28
CA LEU A 49 -7.25 6.22 3.02
C LEU A 49 -5.77 6.32 3.42
N GLY A 50 -4.91 6.82 2.52
CA GLY A 50 -3.51 7.09 2.83
C GLY A 50 -3.34 8.10 3.96
N VAL A 51 -4.20 9.13 4.01
CA VAL A 51 -4.22 10.09 5.13
C VAL A 51 -4.62 9.43 6.44
N VAL A 52 -5.65 8.56 6.43
CA VAL A 52 -6.05 7.78 7.62
C VAL A 52 -4.92 6.88 8.10
N PHE A 53 -4.20 6.24 7.17
CA PHE A 53 -3.04 5.39 7.50
C PHE A 53 -1.91 6.20 8.15
N ILE A 54 -1.54 7.35 7.57
CA ILE A 54 -0.49 8.23 8.12
C ILE A 54 -0.91 8.75 9.49
N MET A 55 -2.18 9.12 9.66
CA MET A 55 -2.71 9.56 10.95
C MET A 55 -2.63 8.44 12.00
N ALA A 56 -2.98 7.21 11.65
CA ALA A 56 -2.86 6.06 12.55
C ALA A 56 -1.40 5.81 12.99
N VAL A 57 -0.45 5.90 12.06
CA VAL A 57 0.99 5.78 12.35
C VAL A 57 1.45 6.87 13.32
N ILE A 58 1.08 8.13 13.09
CA ILE A 58 1.47 9.25 13.95
C ILE A 58 0.88 9.10 15.36
N LEU A 59 -0.39 8.67 15.46
CA LEU A 59 -1.05 8.42 16.74
C LEU A 59 -0.40 7.29 17.52
N CYS A 60 -0.14 6.15 16.88
CA CYS A 60 0.54 5.02 17.53
C CYS A 60 1.96 5.38 17.95
N ALA A 61 2.71 6.09 17.10
CA ALA A 61 4.06 6.57 17.41
C ALA A 61 4.08 7.52 18.62
N SER A 62 3.10 8.41 18.70
CA SER A 62 2.98 9.38 19.79
C SER A 62 2.57 8.70 21.10
N LEU A 63 1.64 7.74 21.04
CA LEU A 63 1.24 6.94 22.19
C LEU A 63 2.43 6.13 22.73
N MET A 64 3.19 5.52 21.82
CA MET A 64 4.38 4.74 22.16
C MET A 64 5.46 5.61 22.80
N PHE A 65 5.76 6.76 22.19
CA PHE A 65 6.69 7.74 22.76
C PHE A 65 6.24 8.17 24.16
N TYR A 66 4.95 8.43 24.39
CA TYR A 66 4.47 8.85 25.71
C TYR A 66 4.51 7.74 26.77
N CYS A 67 4.18 6.49 26.41
CA CYS A 67 4.29 5.36 27.33
C CYS A 67 5.76 5.02 27.68
N GLU A 68 6.67 5.14 26.73
CA GLU A 68 8.10 4.80 26.92
C GLU A 68 8.98 5.97 27.38
N THR A 69 8.47 7.20 27.35
CA THR A 69 9.16 8.40 27.86
C THR A 69 8.54 8.89 29.18
N PRO A 70 8.52 8.10 30.27
CA PRO A 70 8.15 8.67 31.56
C PRO A 70 9.26 9.59 32.09
N ASP A 71 8.81 10.68 32.71
CA ASP A 71 9.52 11.83 33.32
C ASP A 71 10.61 11.48 34.38
N LEU A 72 10.94 10.21 34.59
CA LEU A 72 11.92 9.73 35.54
C LEU A 72 12.96 8.93 34.77
N GLY A 73 14.25 9.31 34.83
CA GLY A 73 15.37 8.67 34.12
C GLY A 73 15.65 7.20 34.50
N THR A 74 14.67 6.31 34.35
CA THR A 74 14.69 4.90 34.73
C THR A 74 14.89 3.94 33.55
N LEU A 75 14.80 4.41 32.30
CA LEU A 75 14.99 3.57 31.11
C LEU A 75 16.17 4.09 30.29
N SER A 76 17.39 3.70 30.70
CA SER A 76 18.61 3.93 29.91
C SER A 76 18.67 3.11 28.61
N ASP A 77 17.68 2.22 28.39
CA ASP A 77 17.62 1.23 27.30
C ASP A 77 16.39 1.41 26.39
N SER A 78 15.61 2.49 26.55
CA SER A 78 14.47 2.74 25.65
C SER A 78 14.98 3.14 24.27
N GLU A 79 14.60 2.39 23.24
CA GLU A 79 14.95 2.68 21.85
C GLU A 79 14.07 3.82 21.25
N PHE A 80 13.11 4.32 22.02
CA PHE A 80 12.13 5.34 21.63
C PHE A 80 12.57 6.78 21.94
N ASP A 81 13.79 7.13 21.56
CA ASP A 81 14.40 8.46 21.84
C ASP A 81 13.65 9.66 21.22
N SER A 82 12.89 9.44 20.15
CA SER A 82 12.16 10.49 19.45
C SER A 82 10.89 9.98 18.79
N VAL A 83 9.96 10.89 18.51
CA VAL A 83 8.73 10.60 17.76
C VAL A 83 9.04 9.97 16.40
N VAL A 84 10.17 10.32 15.77
CA VAL A 84 10.61 9.73 14.49
C VAL A 84 10.98 8.25 14.65
N SER A 85 11.63 7.88 15.76
CA SER A 85 11.92 6.49 16.11
C SER A 85 10.61 5.70 16.32
N GLY A 86 9.68 6.29 17.06
CA GLY A 86 8.32 5.75 17.25
C GLY A 86 7.54 5.60 15.94
N MET A 87 7.73 6.51 14.97
CA MET A 87 7.10 6.39 13.64
C MET A 87 7.63 5.18 12.87
N TYR A 88 8.93 4.90 12.93
CA TYR A 88 9.50 3.72 12.29
C TYR A 88 8.89 2.44 12.88
N TRP A 89 8.88 2.33 14.22
CA TRP A 89 8.25 1.21 14.91
C TRP A 89 6.76 1.08 14.58
N ALA A 90 6.03 2.21 14.57
CA ALA A 90 4.61 2.23 14.26
C ALA A 90 4.34 1.77 12.81
N VAL A 91 5.14 2.20 11.83
CA VAL A 91 5.03 1.70 10.45
C VAL A 91 5.27 0.19 10.39
N VAL A 92 6.35 -0.30 10.98
CA VAL A 92 6.71 -1.73 10.97
C VAL A 92 5.64 -2.60 11.65
N THR A 93 5.05 -2.10 12.73
CA THR A 93 3.99 -2.78 13.49
C THR A 93 2.64 -2.73 12.77
N VAL A 94 2.20 -1.55 12.32
CA VAL A 94 0.94 -1.35 11.59
C VAL A 94 0.94 -2.10 10.27
N THR A 95 2.10 -2.22 9.61
CA THR A 95 2.26 -3.01 8.39
C THR A 95 2.41 -4.51 8.65
N THR A 96 2.38 -4.96 9.90
CA THR A 96 2.54 -6.35 10.34
C THR A 96 3.89 -6.97 9.98
N VAL A 97 4.90 -6.16 9.65
CA VAL A 97 6.26 -6.64 9.36
C VAL A 97 6.94 -7.12 10.63
N GLY A 98 6.86 -6.33 11.71
CA GLY A 98 7.33 -6.72 13.04
C GLY A 98 8.78 -7.21 13.09
N TYR A 99 9.74 -6.39 12.67
CA TYR A 99 11.17 -6.76 12.71
C TYR A 99 11.65 -7.16 14.11
N GLY A 100 11.05 -6.58 15.16
CA GLY A 100 11.43 -6.84 16.55
C GLY A 100 12.77 -6.20 16.92
N ASP A 101 13.25 -5.26 16.11
CA ASP A 101 14.44 -4.44 16.37
C ASP A 101 14.16 -3.29 17.34
N MET A 102 12.88 -2.96 17.53
CA MET A 102 12.41 -2.00 18.52
C MET A 102 11.19 -2.55 19.25
N THR A 103 11.23 -2.63 20.58
CA THR A 103 10.13 -3.17 21.39
C THR A 103 9.85 -2.36 22.65
N PRO A 104 8.57 -2.19 23.04
CA PRO A 104 8.22 -1.62 24.35
C PRO A 104 8.92 -2.37 25.48
N ILE A 105 9.33 -1.64 26.50
CA ILE A 105 9.87 -2.20 27.76
C ILE A 105 8.86 -2.01 28.90
N THR A 106 8.02 -0.97 28.80
CA THR A 106 7.02 -0.65 29.82
C THR A 106 5.72 -1.42 29.63
N ASP A 107 5.03 -1.74 30.74
CA ASP A 107 3.70 -2.36 30.72
C ASP A 107 2.68 -1.50 29.91
N CYS A 108 2.82 -0.16 29.98
CA CYS A 108 2.03 0.79 29.17
C CYS A 108 2.33 0.63 27.67
N GLY A 109 3.62 0.54 27.33
CA GLY A 109 4.11 0.37 25.97
C GLY A 109 3.65 -0.95 25.36
N GLU A 110 3.65 -2.04 26.13
CA GLU A 110 3.13 -3.34 25.68
C GLU A 110 1.63 -3.26 25.36
N ALA A 111 0.84 -2.63 26.23
CA ALA A 111 -0.59 -2.42 25.96
C ALA A 111 -0.81 -1.54 24.72
N ALA A 112 -0.01 -0.49 24.54
CA ALA A 112 -0.03 0.36 23.35
C ALA A 112 0.36 -0.41 22.08
N ALA A 113 1.32 -1.34 22.17
CA ALA A 113 1.72 -2.21 21.07
C ALA A 113 0.60 -3.17 20.64
N CYS A 114 -0.10 -3.79 21.60
CA CYS A 114 -1.27 -4.61 21.30
C CYS A 114 -2.37 -3.79 20.60
N PHE A 115 -2.63 -2.57 21.08
CA PHE A 115 -3.59 -1.67 20.45
C PHE A 115 -3.16 -1.29 19.01
N ALA A 116 -1.90 -0.92 18.82
CA ALA A 116 -1.34 -0.56 17.51
C ALA A 116 -1.44 -1.72 16.50
N ALA A 117 -1.21 -2.97 16.93
CA ALA A 117 -1.33 -4.15 16.09
C ALA A 117 -2.78 -4.34 15.59
N ILE A 118 -3.77 -4.19 16.47
CA ILE A 118 -5.20 -4.29 16.11
C ILE A 118 -5.58 -3.18 15.12
N VAL A 119 -5.19 -1.93 15.42
CA VAL A 119 -5.43 -0.80 14.52
C VAL A 119 -4.79 -1.03 13.15
N GLY A 120 -3.59 -1.60 13.10
CA GLY A 120 -2.90 -1.88 11.84
C GLY A 120 -3.65 -2.84 10.92
N ILE A 121 -4.24 -3.91 11.48
CA ILE A 121 -5.07 -4.85 10.72
C ILE A 121 -6.26 -4.13 10.08
N PHE A 122 -6.95 -3.27 10.84
CA PHE A 122 -8.05 -2.46 10.29
C PHE A 122 -7.56 -1.49 9.21
N CYS A 123 -6.41 -0.85 9.41
CA CYS A 123 -5.80 0.06 8.45
C CYS A 123 -5.41 -0.62 7.12
N ILE A 124 -5.03 -1.90 7.12
CA ILE A 124 -4.73 -2.67 5.90
C ILE A 124 -6.02 -3.24 5.26
N ALA A 125 -7.03 -3.58 6.05
CA ALA A 125 -8.28 -4.14 5.55
C ALA A 125 -9.08 -3.13 4.69
N LEU A 126 -9.10 -1.86 5.10
CA LEU A 126 -9.80 -0.78 4.37
C LEU A 126 -9.30 -0.56 2.92
N PRO A 127 -7.98 -0.41 2.63
CA PRO A 127 -7.46 -0.31 1.27
C PRO A 127 -7.81 -1.52 0.43
N LEU A 128 -7.60 -2.69 1.02
CA LEU A 128 -7.81 -3.93 0.33
C LEU A 128 -9.28 -4.05 -0.11
N SER A 129 -10.22 -3.74 0.79
CA SER A 129 -11.65 -3.74 0.47
C SER A 129 -11.98 -2.76 -0.66
N VAL A 130 -11.50 -1.51 -0.60
CA VAL A 130 -11.78 -0.50 -1.64
C VAL A 130 -11.23 -0.95 -2.99
N ILE A 131 -9.99 -1.43 -3.03
CA ILE A 131 -9.34 -1.93 -4.25
C ILE A 131 -10.13 -3.11 -4.82
N THR A 132 -10.52 -4.07 -3.96
CA THR A 132 -11.30 -5.24 -4.38
C THR A 132 -12.66 -4.84 -4.96
N THR A 133 -13.39 -3.91 -4.33
CA THR A 133 -14.68 -3.44 -4.86
C THR A 133 -14.52 -2.77 -6.23
N LYS A 134 -13.54 -1.86 -6.38
CA LYS A 134 -13.29 -1.21 -7.68
C LYS A 134 -12.87 -2.19 -8.76
N PHE A 135 -12.07 -3.19 -8.40
CA PHE A 135 -11.69 -4.26 -9.32
C PHE A 135 -12.89 -5.09 -9.75
N GLN A 136 -13.76 -5.48 -8.81
CA GLN A 136 -14.99 -6.21 -9.09
C GLN A 136 -15.95 -5.41 -9.99
N ASP A 137 -16.15 -4.13 -9.72
CA ASP A 137 -17.00 -3.26 -10.53
C ASP A 137 -16.45 -3.12 -11.96
N ARG A 138 -15.13 -2.90 -12.09
CA ARG A 138 -14.48 -2.81 -13.40
C ARG A 138 -14.57 -4.14 -14.16
N TYR A 139 -14.40 -5.26 -13.47
CA TYR A 139 -14.49 -6.59 -14.06
C TYR A 139 -15.90 -6.91 -14.56
N LYS A 140 -16.94 -6.55 -13.78
CA LYS A 140 -18.35 -6.71 -14.19
C LYS A 140 -18.66 -5.91 -15.46
N HIS A 141 -18.26 -4.65 -15.52
CA HIS A 141 -18.48 -3.83 -16.72
C HIS A 141 -17.78 -4.42 -17.95
N MET A 142 -16.57 -4.97 -17.81
CA MET A 142 -15.90 -5.64 -18.93
C MET A 142 -16.65 -6.89 -19.40
N LEU A 143 -17.25 -7.67 -18.49
CA LEU A 143 -18.06 -8.83 -18.86
C LEU A 143 -19.38 -8.44 -19.54
N GLU A 144 -20.00 -7.33 -19.11
CA GLU A 144 -21.22 -6.80 -19.73
C GLU A 144 -20.95 -6.31 -21.16
N GLU A 145 -19.84 -5.59 -21.39
CA GLU A 145 -19.43 -5.15 -22.74
C GLU A 145 -19.21 -6.34 -23.68
N LEU A 146 -18.60 -7.42 -23.20
CA LEU A 146 -18.39 -8.63 -23.99
C LEU A 146 -19.70 -9.32 -24.37
N LYS A 147 -20.66 -9.43 -23.43
CA LYS A 147 -21.99 -10.00 -23.70
C LYS A 147 -22.76 -9.17 -24.73
N VAL A 148 -22.77 -7.85 -24.59
CA VAL A 148 -23.44 -6.95 -25.55
C VAL A 148 -22.85 -7.12 -26.95
N GLU A 149 -21.53 -7.27 -27.07
CA GLU A 149 -20.92 -7.48 -28.38
C GLU A 149 -21.15 -8.89 -28.94
N GLU A 150 -21.26 -9.92 -28.11
CA GLU A 150 -21.71 -11.24 -28.55
C GLU A 150 -23.15 -11.21 -29.07
N ASP A 151 -24.08 -10.61 -28.33
CA ASP A 151 -25.49 -10.48 -28.73
C ASP A 151 -25.62 -9.68 -30.04
N ARG A 152 -24.86 -8.58 -30.16
CA ARG A 152 -24.81 -7.76 -31.36
C ARG A 152 -24.26 -8.53 -32.56
N ARG A 153 -23.21 -9.33 -32.38
CA ARG A 153 -22.66 -10.18 -33.44
C ARG A 153 -23.64 -11.26 -33.88
N ALA A 154 -24.34 -11.90 -32.94
CA ALA A 154 -25.36 -12.90 -33.24
C ALA A 154 -26.53 -12.28 -34.03
N TYR A 155 -27.00 -11.09 -33.61
CA TYR A 155 -28.04 -10.35 -34.34
C TYR A 155 -27.62 -10.03 -35.79
N LEU A 156 -26.39 -9.53 -35.99
CA LEU A 156 -25.89 -9.19 -37.33
C LEU A 156 -25.69 -10.42 -38.22
N ALA A 157 -25.30 -11.56 -37.65
CA ALA A 157 -25.20 -12.83 -38.38
C ALA A 157 -26.59 -13.28 -38.87
N SER A 158 -27.59 -13.30 -37.99
CA SER A 158 -28.97 -13.68 -38.36
C SER A 158 -29.57 -12.78 -39.44
N LYS A 159 -29.25 -11.47 -39.41
CA LYS A 159 -29.74 -10.51 -40.40
C LYS A 159 -29.11 -10.71 -41.78
N ARG A 160 -27.87 -11.21 -41.86
CA ARG A 160 -27.23 -11.55 -43.14
C ARG A 160 -27.88 -12.77 -43.78
N GLU A 161 -28.18 -13.81 -43.00
CA GLU A 161 -28.80 -15.03 -43.50
C GLU A 161 -30.22 -14.82 -44.06
N ILE A 162 -30.96 -13.84 -43.54
CA ILE A 162 -32.32 -13.51 -44.00
C ILE A 162 -32.31 -12.59 -45.25
N GLY A 163 -31.18 -11.94 -45.52
CA GLY A 163 -31.03 -10.98 -46.62
C GLY A 163 -30.49 -11.57 -47.93
N GLU A 164 -30.02 -12.83 -47.92
CA GLU A 164 -29.66 -13.63 -49.09
C GLU A 164 -30.79 -14.59 -49.47
#